data_AF-A0A800D9P3-F1
#
_entry.id   AF-A0A800D9P3-F1
#
_cell.length_a   1.000
_cell.length_b   1.000
_cell.length_c   1.000
_cell.angle_alpha   90.00
_cell.angle_beta   90.00
_cell.angle_gamma   90.00
#
_symmetry.space_group_name_H-M   'P 1'
#
loop_
_entity.id
_entity.type
_entity.pdbx_description
1 polymer ?
#
loop_
_entity_poly.entity_id
_entity_poly.type
_entity_poly.pdbx_seq_one_letter_code
_entity_poly.pdbx_strand_id
1 'polypeptide(L)'
;MLRKGESGQALVIALVALAVGVLLVAAFLYYVSASQRASRGAQETVTDHYAADAGVEHAIWRLTYEPGFTQTVAAGSPVVYTITINGRTVVITVTQVVSP
;
A
#
# COMPACT_ATOMS: atom_id res chain seq x y z
N MET A 1 -47.14 18.71 42.68
CA MET A 1 -47.77 18.68 41.34
C MET A 1 -46.82 17.96 40.39
N LEU A 2 -47.04 16.66 40.15
CA LEU A 2 -46.19 15.81 39.32
C LEU A 2 -46.74 15.75 37.90
N ARG A 3 -45.94 16.16 36.91
CA ARG A 3 -46.25 16.13 35.47
C ARG A 3 -46.48 14.69 34.99
N LYS A 4 -47.75 14.25 34.98
CA LYS A 4 -48.20 13.05 34.27
C LYS A 4 -48.42 13.40 32.80
N GLY A 5 -47.40 13.23 31.96
CA GLY A 5 -47.52 13.47 30.51
C GLY A 5 -46.26 13.13 29.69
N GLU A 6 -45.10 12.99 30.32
CA GLU A 6 -43.82 12.91 29.60
C GLU A 6 -43.29 11.47 29.37
N SER A 7 -43.95 10.42 29.89
CA SER A 7 -43.40 9.04 29.84
C SER A 7 -43.43 8.37 28.46
N GLY A 8 -44.38 8.70 27.59
CA GLY A 8 -44.46 8.16 26.23
C GLY A 8 -43.52 8.87 25.25
N GLN A 9 -43.30 10.16 25.46
CA GLN A 9 -42.49 11.01 24.58
C GLN A 9 -41.00 10.68 24.70
N ALA A 10 -40.52 10.34 25.90
CA ALA A 10 -39.13 9.94 26.12
C ALA A 10 -38.74 8.70 25.30
N LEU A 11 -39.62 7.70 25.22
CA LEU A 11 -39.39 6.50 24.42
C LEU A 11 -39.30 6.82 22.92
N VAL A 12 -40.19 7.67 22.41
CA VAL A 12 -40.18 8.08 21.00
C VAL A 12 -38.89 8.84 20.66
N ILE A 13 -38.47 9.78 21.52
CA ILE A 13 -37.22 10.52 21.32
C ILE A 13 -36.01 9.58 21.35
N ALA A 14 -35.99 8.61 22.27
CA ALA A 14 -34.92 7.61 22.35
C ALA A 14 -34.84 6.75 21.07
N LEU A 15 -36.00 6.33 20.52
CA LEU A 15 -36.05 5.56 19.28
C LEU A 15 -35.58 6.37 18.07
N VAL A 16 -35.95 7.65 17.98
CA VAL A 16 -35.46 8.55 16.93
C VAL A 16 -33.95 8.75 17.06
N ALA A 17 -33.45 9.01 18.28
CA ALA A 17 -32.02 9.15 18.53
C ALA A 17 -31.25 7.88 18.18
N LEU A 18 -31.79 6.70 18.52
CA LEU A 18 -31.23 5.40 18.16
C LEU A 18 -31.20 5.22 16.63
N ALA A 19 -32.30 5.51 15.94
CA ALA A 19 -32.38 5.40 14.48
C ALA A 19 -31.33 6.30 13.78
N VAL A 20 -31.20 7.55 14.24
CA VAL A 20 -30.17 8.47 13.75
C VAL A 20 -28.77 7.95 14.06
N GLY A 21 -28.54 7.45 15.28
CA GLY A 21 -27.27 6.86 15.69
C GLY A 21 -26.86 5.69 14.79
N VAL A 22 -27.80 4.79 14.47
CA VAL A 22 -27.54 3.65 13.56
C VAL A 22 -27.17 4.13 12.17
N LEU A 23 -27.87 5.14 11.62
CA LEU A 23 -27.55 5.72 10.32
C LEU A 23 -26.16 6.34 10.29
N LEU A 24 -25.79 7.08 11.34
CA LEU A 24 -24.47 7.70 11.46
C LEU A 24 -23.37 6.65 11.56
N VAL A 25 -23.54 5.63 12.41
CA VAL A 25 -22.55 4.54 12.55
C VAL A 25 -22.37 3.79 11.23
N ALA A 26 -23.46 3.50 10.51
CA ALA A 26 -23.38 2.84 9.22
C ALA A 26 -22.61 3.68 8.18
N ALA A 27 -22.87 4.99 8.10
CA ALA A 27 -22.16 5.90 7.21
C ALA A 27 -20.66 5.99 7.56
N PHE A 28 -20.31 6.07 8.84
CA PHE A 28 -18.91 6.09 9.28
C PHE A 28 -18.18 4.79 8.98
N LEU A 29 -18.81 3.64 9.22
CA LEU A 29 -18.22 2.34 8.87
C LEU A 29 -17.98 2.21 7.37
N TYR A 30 -18.94 2.66 6.56
CA TYR A 30 -18.77 2.69 5.11
C TYR A 30 -17.58 3.57 4.71
N TYR A 31 -17.50 4.79 5.25
CA TYR A 31 -16.40 5.71 4.98
C TYR A 31 -15.03 5.14 5.40
N VAL A 32 -14.91 4.57 6.60
CA VAL A 32 -13.67 3.94 7.08
C VAL A 32 -13.29 2.74 6.21
N SER A 33 -14.27 1.94 5.77
CA SER A 33 -13.99 0.81 4.88
C SER A 33 -13.46 1.28 3.52
N ALA A 34 -14.03 2.35 2.97
CA ALA A 34 -13.60 2.94 1.71
C ALA A 34 -12.21 3.58 1.83
N SER A 35 -11.95 4.32 2.91
CA SER A 35 -10.66 4.96 3.15
C SER A 35 -9.54 3.95 3.36
N GLN A 36 -9.78 2.84 4.07
CA GLN A 36 -8.82 1.76 4.19
C GLN A 36 -8.49 1.11 2.85
N ARG A 37 -9.49 0.87 1.99
CA ARG A 37 -9.27 0.33 0.65
C ARG A 37 -8.43 1.28 -0.21
N ALA A 38 -8.76 2.58 -0.18
CA ALA A 38 -7.98 3.59 -0.88
C ALA A 38 -6.52 3.66 -0.38
N SER A 39 -6.31 3.62 0.94
CA SER A 39 -4.98 3.65 1.53
C SER A 39 -4.14 2.40 1.19
N ARG A 40 -4.77 1.22 1.09
CA ARG A 40 -4.06 -0.01 0.70
C ARG A 40 -3.48 0.09 -0.71
N GLY A 41 -4.25 0.63 -1.66
CA GLY A 41 -3.74 0.83 -3.02
C GLY A 41 -2.52 1.75 -3.07
N ALA A 42 -2.55 2.86 -2.32
CA ALA A 42 -1.39 3.75 -2.21
C ALA A 42 -0.17 3.05 -1.56
N GLN A 43 -0.39 2.25 -0.51
CA GLN A 43 0.67 1.50 0.16
C GLN A 43 1.29 0.43 -0.74
N GLU A 44 0.49 -0.24 -1.58
CA GLU A 44 1.00 -1.20 -2.56
C GLU A 44 1.93 -0.52 -3.56
N THR A 45 1.53 0.60 -4.14
CA THR A 45 2.36 1.37 -5.08
C THR A 45 3.68 1.82 -4.45
N VAL A 46 3.63 2.33 -3.20
CA VAL A 46 4.86 2.73 -2.48
C VAL A 46 5.78 1.52 -2.26
N THR A 47 5.20 0.37 -1.90
CA THR A 47 5.98 -0.87 -1.69
C THR A 47 6.61 -1.36 -3.00
N ASP A 48 5.89 -1.24 -4.12
CA ASP A 48 6.40 -1.61 -5.44
C ASP A 48 7.57 -0.71 -5.87
N HIS A 49 7.44 0.61 -5.69
CA HIS A 49 8.55 1.53 -5.97
C HIS A 49 9.76 1.28 -5.06
N TYR A 50 9.53 1.07 -3.77
CA TYR A 50 10.60 0.78 -2.83
C TYR A 50 11.35 -0.51 -3.21
N ALA A 51 10.62 -1.55 -3.62
CA ALA A 51 11.22 -2.80 -4.08
C ALA A 51 12.03 -2.59 -5.38
N ALA A 52 11.52 -1.78 -6.32
CA ALA A 52 12.23 -1.44 -7.55
C ALA A 52 13.55 -0.71 -7.26
N ASP A 53 13.52 0.32 -6.41
CA ASP A 53 14.71 1.10 -6.02
C ASP A 53 15.74 0.21 -5.29
N ALA A 54 15.29 -0.64 -4.38
CA ALA A 54 16.16 -1.59 -3.72
C ALA A 54 16.78 -2.61 -4.70
N GLY A 55 16.08 -2.95 -5.79
CA GLY A 55 16.62 -3.73 -6.90
C GLY A 55 17.73 -3.01 -7.66
N VAL A 56 17.60 -1.70 -7.89
CA VAL A 56 18.65 -0.87 -8.47
C VAL A 56 19.87 -0.83 -7.56
N GLU A 57 19.69 -0.55 -6.27
CA GLU A 57 20.77 -0.54 -5.28
C GLU A 57 21.48 -1.89 -5.18
N HIS A 58 20.72 -2.99 -5.25
CA HIS A 58 21.30 -4.32 -5.29
C HIS A 58 22.17 -4.53 -6.54
N ALA A 59 21.72 -4.08 -7.71
CA ALA A 59 22.51 -4.13 -8.93
C ALA A 59 23.81 -3.32 -8.82
N ILE A 60 23.73 -2.10 -8.28
CA ILE A 60 24.89 -1.23 -8.03
C ILE A 60 25.86 -1.91 -7.08
N TRP A 61 25.37 -2.52 -6.00
CA TRP A 61 26.20 -3.25 -5.06
C TRP A 61 26.94 -4.41 -5.73
N ARG A 62 26.25 -5.22 -6.55
CA ARG A 62 26.88 -6.31 -7.30
C ARG A 62 27.94 -5.79 -8.27
N LEU A 63 27.65 -4.71 -8.99
CA LEU A 63 28.61 -4.07 -9.90
C LEU A 63 29.86 -3.55 -9.17
N THR A 64 29.69 -3.08 -7.94
CA THR A 64 30.77 -2.43 -7.18
C THR A 64 31.61 -3.43 -6.38
N TYR A 65 30.96 -4.45 -5.80
CA TYR A 65 31.57 -5.27 -4.76
C TYR A 65 31.56 -6.77 -5.06
N GLU A 66 30.72 -7.27 -5.97
CA GLU A 66 30.68 -8.70 -6.28
C GLU A 66 31.82 -9.06 -7.25
N PRO A 67 32.83 -9.83 -6.81
CA PRO A 67 33.93 -10.21 -7.69
C PRO A 67 33.42 -11.04 -8.86
N GLY A 68 33.85 -10.75 -10.08
CA GLY A 68 33.40 -11.49 -11.26
C GLY A 68 32.15 -10.90 -11.93
N PHE A 69 31.31 -10.15 -11.22
CA PHE A 69 29.99 -9.77 -11.73
C PHE A 69 30.07 -8.85 -12.96
N THR A 70 30.95 -7.85 -12.93
CA THR A 70 31.15 -6.94 -14.06
C THR A 70 31.66 -7.66 -15.32
N GLN A 71 32.34 -8.81 -15.19
CA GLN A 71 32.80 -9.61 -16.33
C GLN A 71 31.65 -10.38 -16.98
N THR A 72 30.55 -10.62 -16.25
CA THR A 72 29.35 -11.29 -16.79
C THR A 72 28.49 -10.36 -17.65
N VAL A 73 28.63 -9.04 -17.45
CA VAL A 73 27.87 -8.02 -18.19
C VAL A 73 28.66 -7.63 -19.45
N ALA A 74 28.42 -8.34 -20.55
CA ALA A 74 29.06 -8.06 -21.83
C ALA A 74 28.28 -7.03 -22.66
N ALA A 75 29.01 -6.24 -23.46
CA ALA A 75 28.41 -5.30 -24.42
C ALA A 75 27.42 -6.01 -25.35
N GLY A 76 26.18 -5.52 -25.41
CA GLY A 76 25.12 -6.11 -26.23
C GLY A 76 24.44 -7.36 -25.64
N SER A 77 24.88 -7.86 -24.48
CA SER A 77 24.28 -9.02 -23.80
C SER A 77 23.87 -8.66 -22.36
N PRO A 78 22.62 -8.20 -22.14
CA PRO A 78 22.15 -7.85 -20.79
C PRO A 78 22.17 -9.05 -19.86
N VAL A 79 22.56 -8.82 -18.61
CA VAL A 79 22.36 -9.78 -17.52
C VAL A 79 21.01 -9.49 -16.88
N VAL A 80 20.13 -10.50 -16.86
CA VAL A 80 18.80 -10.41 -16.27
C VAL A 80 18.71 -11.39 -15.10
N TYR A 81 18.28 -10.91 -13.95
CA TYR A 81 18.06 -11.76 -12.78
C TYR A 81 16.94 -11.20 -11.90
N THR A 82 16.45 -12.02 -10.98
CA THR A 82 15.35 -11.65 -10.10
C THR A 82 15.74 -11.75 -8.64
N ILE A 83 15.23 -10.82 -7.83
CA ILE A 83 15.30 -10.89 -6.37
C ILE A 83 13.92 -10.63 -5.77
N THR A 84 13.68 -11.15 -4.57
CA THR A 84 12.44 -10.89 -3.84
C THR A 84 12.70 -9.92 -2.69
N ILE A 85 12.01 -8.78 -2.69
CA ILE A 85 12.10 -7.75 -1.65
C ILE A 85 10.68 -7.45 -1.17
N ASN A 86 10.43 -7.58 0.14
CA ASN A 86 9.11 -7.34 0.75
C ASN A 86 7.95 -8.09 0.05
N GLY A 87 8.19 -9.33 -0.40
CA GLY A 87 7.21 -10.14 -1.10
C GLY A 87 6.96 -9.74 -2.57
N ARG A 88 7.68 -8.73 -3.08
CA ARG A 88 7.66 -8.32 -4.49
C ARG A 88 8.83 -8.96 -5.22
N THR A 89 8.56 -9.54 -6.38
CA THR A 89 9.62 -10.05 -7.27
C THR A 89 10.05 -8.92 -8.19
N VAL A 90 11.33 -8.55 -8.10
CA VAL A 90 11.93 -7.48 -8.87
C VAL A 90 12.78 -8.10 -9.96
N VAL A 91 12.49 -7.74 -11.21
CA VAL A 91 13.30 -8.14 -12.37
C VAL A 91 14.34 -7.05 -12.62
N ILE A 92 15.61 -7.41 -12.51
CA ILE A 92 16.74 -6.49 -12.68
C ILE A 92 17.39 -6.81 -14.01
N THR A 93 17.61 -5.77 -14.82
CA THR A 93 18.34 -5.86 -16.09
C THR A 93 19.55 -4.96 -16.03
N VAL A 94 20.73 -5.52 -16.24
CA VAL A 94 22.00 -4.80 -16.25
C VAL A 94 22.59 -4.85 -17.65
N THR A 95 22.79 -3.67 -18.25
CA THR A 95 23.39 -3.51 -19.58
C THR A 95 24.66 -2.70 -19.48
N GLN A 96 25.72 -3.16 -20.14
CA GLN A 96 26.90 -2.33 -20.36
C GLN A 96 26.56 -1.23 -21.39
N VAL A 97 26.84 0.03 -21.05
CA VAL A 97 26.74 1.15 -21.99
C VAL A 97 27.91 1.07 -22.97
N VAL A 98 27.60 1.00 -24.26
CA VAL A 98 28.57 1.17 -25.34
C VAL A 98 28.57 2.66 -25.71
N SER A 99 29.64 3.38 -25.36
CA SER A 99 29.87 4.71 -25.93
C SER A 99 30.20 4.57 -27.42
N PRO A 100 29.70 5.47 -28.29
CA PRO A 100 30.12 5.55 -29.68
C PRO A 100 31.59 5.97 -29.82
#